data_AF-A0A915IYF5-F1
#
_entry.id   AF-A0A915IYF5-F1
#
_cell.length_a   1.000
_cell.length_b   1.000
_cell.length_c   1.000
_cell.angle_alpha   90.00
_cell.angle_beta   90.00
_cell.angle_gamma   90.00
#
_symmetry.space_group_name_H-M   'P 1'
#
loop_
_entity.id
_entity.type
_entity.pdbx_description
1 polymer ?
#
loop_
_entity_poly.entity_id
_entity_poly.type
_entity_poly.pdbx_seq_one_letter_code
_entity_poly.pdbx_strand_id
1 'polypeptide(L)'
;MAVNGNHCSNVDQYRRKSIKSGPSDAETCDTTFPSFATKAIHVGHIPEDWPYKEVIPPICLSTTFKQSSPAEPDKHDYIRAGNSTKDCLEKCLATLEDAKYCRAFSSGLAATTALSNLLVPGDHVICSDDVYGGTQRLFRRILAKNGIEFEMVCTSNAANVGKAVKPNTKMVWIESPSNPLLKVSDIAEICKLRPLALGADVVMHSITKYINGHSDVLMGCVCTNSEEVDKQMTFYQLALMTHASVPKDDREKLGIGDNLIRLSVGLENAEDLIKDLENALANYKK
;
A
#
# COMPACT_ATOMS: atom_id res chain seq x y z
N MET A 1 48.82 -8.94 -17.49
CA MET A 1 48.49 -9.88 -18.58
C MET A 1 47.30 -9.32 -19.33
N ALA A 2 47.43 -9.08 -20.63
CA ALA A 2 46.29 -8.70 -21.46
C ALA A 2 45.58 -9.97 -21.95
N VAL A 3 44.25 -9.97 -21.94
CA VAL A 3 43.43 -10.96 -22.64
C VAL A 3 42.47 -10.19 -23.54
N ASN A 4 42.87 -10.05 -24.81
CA ASN A 4 41.93 -9.82 -25.91
C ASN A 4 40.97 -11.04 -25.96
N GLY A 5 39.73 -10.96 -26.41
CA GLY A 5 38.96 -9.88 -27.03
C GLY A 5 37.72 -10.51 -27.69
N ASN A 6 36.74 -9.69 -28.10
CA ASN A 6 35.50 -10.11 -28.77
C ASN A 6 34.58 -11.09 -28.01
N HIS A 7 33.49 -10.58 -27.43
CA HIS A 7 32.11 -10.88 -27.86
C HIS A 7 31.10 -10.07 -27.02
N CYS A 8 30.71 -8.89 -27.50
CA CYS A 8 29.59 -8.13 -26.93
C CYS A 8 28.77 -7.50 -28.07
N SER A 9 27.98 -8.33 -28.75
CA SER A 9 27.20 -7.94 -29.93
C SER A 9 25.84 -8.66 -30.00
N ASN A 10 25.21 -8.93 -28.85
CA ASN A 10 23.92 -9.64 -28.76
C ASN A 10 22.85 -8.93 -27.92
N VAL A 11 23.10 -7.70 -27.46
CA VAL A 11 22.09 -6.92 -26.70
C VAL A 11 20.90 -6.52 -27.58
N ASP A 12 21.09 -6.37 -28.89
CA ASP A 12 19.99 -6.05 -29.83
C ASP A 12 19.13 -7.24 -30.26
N GLN A 13 19.52 -8.50 -29.99
CA GLN A 13 18.70 -9.66 -30.41
C GLN A 13 17.35 -9.78 -29.69
N TYR A 14 17.15 -9.08 -28.57
CA TYR A 14 15.88 -9.01 -27.84
C TYR A 14 15.01 -7.79 -28.19
N ARG A 15 15.47 -6.90 -29.09
CA ARG A 15 14.62 -5.80 -29.59
C ARG A 15 13.67 -6.30 -30.67
N ARG A 16 12.40 -6.48 -30.27
CA ARG A 16 11.18 -6.54 -31.11
C ARG A 16 11.42 -7.00 -32.56
N LYS A 17 11.39 -8.32 -32.82
CA LYS A 17 11.01 -8.79 -34.16
C LYS A 17 9.62 -8.24 -34.46
N SER A 18 9.54 -7.32 -35.41
CA SER A 18 8.30 -6.80 -35.97
C SER A 18 7.37 -7.97 -36.31
N ILE A 19 6.20 -7.99 -35.66
CA ILE A 19 5.09 -8.82 -36.09
C ILE A 19 4.67 -8.26 -37.45
N LYS A 20 4.81 -9.04 -38.51
CA LYS A 20 4.28 -8.67 -39.83
C LYS A 20 2.76 -8.63 -39.75
N SER A 21 2.17 -7.55 -40.23
CA SER A 21 0.72 -7.37 -40.29
C SER A 21 0.06 -8.50 -41.08
N GLY A 22 -0.86 -9.21 -40.42
CA GLY A 22 -1.86 -10.04 -41.09
C GLY A 22 -2.93 -9.19 -41.79
N PRO A 23 -3.90 -9.81 -42.49
CA PRO A 23 -4.95 -9.10 -43.20
C PRO A 23 -5.81 -8.22 -42.26
N SER A 24 -6.31 -7.12 -42.82
CA SER A 24 -6.65 -5.86 -42.13
C SER A 24 -7.99 -5.80 -41.39
N ASP A 25 -8.66 -6.93 -41.17
CA ASP A 25 -10.09 -6.94 -40.83
C ASP A 25 -10.37 -7.34 -39.37
N ALA A 26 -9.37 -7.18 -38.50
CA ALA A 26 -9.59 -7.13 -37.06
C ALA A 26 -9.77 -5.66 -36.66
N GLU A 27 -10.95 -5.29 -36.16
CA GLU A 27 -11.14 -4.03 -35.43
C GLU A 27 -10.05 -3.93 -34.37
N THR A 28 -9.16 -2.95 -34.50
CA THR A 28 -8.15 -2.68 -33.48
C THR A 28 -8.86 -2.09 -32.27
N CYS A 29 -9.35 -2.97 -31.40
CA CYS A 29 -9.70 -2.61 -30.04
C CYS A 29 -8.49 -1.87 -29.45
N ASP A 30 -8.64 -0.57 -29.18
CA ASP A 30 -7.61 0.21 -28.52
C ASP A 30 -7.58 -0.26 -27.06
N THR A 31 -6.83 -1.33 -26.83
CA THR A 31 -6.70 -2.04 -25.55
C THR A 31 -5.85 -1.27 -24.54
N THR A 32 -5.64 0.04 -24.72
CA THR A 32 -4.85 0.87 -23.83
C THR A 32 -5.77 1.63 -22.87
N PHE A 33 -5.41 1.67 -21.58
CA PHE A 33 -6.13 2.48 -20.60
C PHE A 33 -6.09 3.96 -21.02
N PRO A 34 -7.24 4.63 -21.28
CA PRO A 34 -7.25 5.95 -21.88
C PRO A 34 -6.41 6.95 -21.09
N SER A 35 -5.55 7.67 -21.81
CA SER A 35 -4.66 8.70 -21.25
C SER A 35 -3.70 8.24 -20.15
N PHE A 36 -3.38 6.93 -20.02
CA PHE A 36 -2.49 6.41 -18.97
C PHE A 36 -1.14 7.17 -18.88
N ALA A 37 -0.46 7.39 -20.02
CA ALA A 37 0.80 8.11 -20.04
C ALA A 37 0.65 9.58 -19.58
N THR A 38 -0.43 10.25 -19.98
CA THR A 38 -0.76 11.62 -19.54
C THR A 38 -1.06 11.65 -18.04
N LYS A 39 -1.83 10.68 -17.53
CA LYS A 39 -2.11 10.52 -16.09
C LYS A 39 -0.81 10.36 -15.30
N ALA A 40 0.08 9.47 -15.73
CA ALA A 40 1.36 9.17 -15.06
C ALA A 40 2.31 10.37 -15.00
N ILE A 41 2.27 11.26 -15.99
CA ILE A 41 3.14 12.44 -16.06
C ILE A 41 2.56 13.63 -15.28
N HIS A 42 1.24 13.86 -15.34
CA HIS A 42 0.64 15.12 -14.86
C HIS A 42 -0.14 15.01 -13.55
N VAL A 43 -0.70 13.85 -13.21
CA VAL A 43 -1.58 13.75 -12.03
C VAL A 43 -0.76 13.77 -10.76
N GLY A 44 -1.08 14.71 -9.86
CA GLY A 44 -0.28 15.00 -8.67
C GLY A 44 0.85 16.01 -8.91
N HIS A 45 1.10 16.42 -10.16
CA HIS A 45 2.19 17.32 -10.55
C HIS A 45 1.63 18.65 -11.12
N ILE A 46 0.60 19.21 -10.50
CA ILE A 46 -0.04 20.46 -10.94
C ILE A 46 0.80 21.64 -10.43
N PRO A 47 1.36 22.51 -11.30
CA PRO A 47 2.20 23.63 -10.87
C PRO A 47 1.46 24.61 -9.96
N GLU A 48 0.18 24.85 -10.22
CA GLU A 48 -0.68 25.76 -9.45
C GLU A 48 -0.88 25.34 -7.99
N ASP A 49 -0.61 24.09 -7.62
CA ASP A 49 -0.66 23.62 -6.23
C ASP A 49 0.55 24.13 -5.40
N TRP A 50 1.57 24.76 -6.02
CA TRP A 50 2.84 25.15 -5.37
C TRP A 50 3.11 26.67 -5.36
N PRO A 51 3.77 27.21 -4.30
CA PRO A 51 4.02 28.65 -4.18
C PRO A 51 4.83 29.30 -5.30
N TYR A 52 5.75 28.57 -5.95
CA TYR A 52 6.60 29.10 -7.02
C TYR A 52 6.26 28.52 -8.40
N LYS A 53 5.15 27.77 -8.51
CA LYS A 53 4.71 27.06 -9.72
C LYS A 53 5.74 26.06 -10.25
N GLU A 54 6.36 25.32 -9.34
CA GLU A 54 7.30 24.25 -9.66
C GLU A 54 6.62 23.17 -10.53
N VAL A 55 7.22 22.87 -11.70
CA VAL A 55 6.70 21.84 -12.62
C VAL A 55 6.86 20.42 -12.07
N ILE A 56 7.85 20.22 -11.20
CA ILE A 56 8.06 18.98 -10.45
C ILE A 56 7.81 19.29 -8.96
N PRO A 57 7.00 18.50 -8.24
CA PRO A 57 6.78 18.69 -6.81
C PRO A 57 8.07 18.80 -6.00
N PRO A 58 8.19 19.75 -5.06
CA PRO A 58 9.29 19.77 -4.12
C PRO A 58 9.23 18.56 -3.17
N ILE A 59 10.42 18.11 -2.74
CA ILE A 59 10.54 17.03 -1.75
C ILE A 59 10.37 17.62 -0.35
N CYS A 60 9.24 17.36 0.29
CA CYS A 60 8.91 17.84 1.63
C CYS A 60 9.49 16.93 2.71
N LEU A 61 10.67 17.29 3.23
CA LEU A 61 11.33 16.59 4.33
C LEU A 61 10.94 17.09 5.73
N SER A 62 10.10 18.13 5.83
CA SER A 62 9.68 18.69 7.13
C SER A 62 8.88 17.68 7.92
N THR A 63 9.31 17.39 9.15
CA THR A 63 8.68 16.38 10.02
C THR A 63 7.36 16.86 10.64
N THR A 64 7.23 18.18 10.81
CA THR A 64 6.06 18.87 11.36
C THR A 64 5.76 20.11 10.53
N PHE A 65 4.56 20.65 10.68
CA PHE A 65 4.07 21.81 9.93
C PHE A 65 3.53 22.88 10.88
N LYS A 66 3.61 24.15 10.47
CA LYS A 66 3.07 25.27 11.25
C LYS A 66 1.55 25.15 11.33
N GLN A 67 1.00 25.34 12.53
CA GLN A 67 -0.44 25.41 12.80
C GLN A 67 -0.82 26.87 13.14
N SER A 68 -2.07 27.27 12.89
CA SER A 68 -2.59 28.59 13.32
C SER A 68 -2.73 28.66 14.84
N SER A 69 -3.17 27.54 15.43
CA SER A 69 -3.49 27.32 16.84
C SER A 69 -3.23 25.85 17.17
N PRO A 70 -3.07 25.44 18.43
CA PRO A 70 -2.92 24.03 18.79
C PRO A 70 -4.10 23.19 18.29
N ALA A 71 -3.80 22.11 17.56
CA ALA A 71 -4.77 21.22 16.91
C ALA A 71 -5.57 21.84 15.74
N GLU A 72 -5.09 22.95 15.17
CA GLU A 72 -5.60 23.55 13.92
C GLU A 72 -4.51 23.53 12.82
N PRO A 73 -4.21 22.36 12.22
CA PRO A 73 -3.34 22.26 11.05
C PRO A 73 -4.06 22.67 9.76
N ASP A 74 -3.35 23.32 8.83
CA ASP A 74 -3.90 23.70 7.51
C ASP A 74 -4.29 22.46 6.67
N LYS A 75 -3.33 21.54 6.48
CA LYS A 75 -3.49 20.31 5.68
C LYS A 75 -2.74 19.12 6.26
N HIS A 76 -1.55 19.37 6.78
CA HIS A 76 -0.71 18.38 7.44
C HIS A 76 -0.27 18.94 8.79
N ASP A 77 -0.15 18.08 9.79
CA ASP A 77 0.38 18.38 11.13
C ASP A 77 1.76 17.72 11.32
N TYR A 78 1.91 16.48 10.83
CA TYR A 78 3.07 15.62 11.04
C TYR A 78 3.30 14.71 9.83
N ILE A 79 4.54 14.65 9.33
CA ILE A 79 4.95 14.04 8.03
C ILE A 79 4.44 12.62 7.77
N ARG A 80 4.29 11.84 8.84
CA ARG A 80 3.85 10.44 8.83
C ARG A 80 2.35 10.31 8.57
N ALA A 81 1.54 11.27 9.02
CA ALA A 81 0.12 11.35 8.71
C ALA A 81 -0.05 11.67 7.21
N GLY A 82 0.56 12.77 6.79
CA GLY A 82 0.60 13.17 5.39
C GLY A 82 1.73 14.16 5.15
N ASN A 83 2.12 14.28 3.88
CA ASN A 83 3.04 15.31 3.40
C ASN A 83 2.84 15.46 1.90
N SER A 84 3.13 16.65 1.37
CA SER A 84 2.82 17.00 0.00
C SER A 84 3.43 16.03 -1.04
N THR A 85 4.67 15.56 -0.84
CA THR A 85 5.33 14.62 -1.76
C THR A 85 4.64 13.25 -1.78
N LYS A 86 4.24 12.74 -0.61
CA LYS A 86 3.46 11.49 -0.48
C LYS A 86 2.07 11.64 -1.10
N ASP A 87 1.40 12.77 -0.88
CA ASP A 87 0.09 13.07 -1.47
C ASP A 87 0.13 13.07 -3.01
N CYS A 88 1.17 13.62 -3.62
CA CYS A 88 1.38 13.58 -5.08
C CYS A 88 1.48 12.14 -5.58
N LEU A 89 2.29 11.31 -4.91
CA LEU A 89 2.47 9.90 -5.24
C LEU A 89 1.16 9.11 -5.09
N GLU A 90 0.46 9.26 -3.96
CA GLU A 90 -0.82 8.59 -3.71
C GLU A 90 -1.88 9.01 -4.74
N LYS A 91 -2.00 10.30 -5.07
CA LYS A 91 -2.93 10.82 -6.09
C LYS A 91 -2.62 10.29 -7.49
N CYS A 92 -1.34 10.18 -7.86
CA CYS A 92 -0.91 9.60 -9.13
C CYS A 92 -1.25 8.11 -9.20
N LEU A 93 -0.80 7.32 -8.22
CA LEU A 93 -1.02 5.86 -8.18
C LEU A 93 -2.51 5.47 -8.14
N ALA A 94 -3.33 6.20 -7.38
CA ALA A 94 -4.78 6.01 -7.38
C ALA A 94 -5.33 6.15 -8.81
N THR A 95 -4.93 7.21 -9.52
CA THR A 95 -5.43 7.52 -10.87
C THR A 95 -4.92 6.58 -11.97
N LEU A 96 -3.78 5.93 -11.76
CA LEU A 96 -3.25 4.90 -12.67
C LEU A 96 -3.99 3.56 -12.55
N GLU A 97 -4.53 3.25 -11.36
CA GLU A 97 -5.37 2.07 -11.09
C GLU A 97 -6.89 2.38 -11.23
N ASP A 98 -7.25 3.56 -11.75
CA ASP A 98 -8.63 4.09 -11.79
C ASP A 98 -9.37 3.98 -10.42
N ALA A 99 -8.60 4.17 -9.35
CA ALA A 99 -9.03 4.19 -7.97
C ALA A 99 -9.24 5.63 -7.44
N LYS A 100 -10.18 5.80 -6.49
CA LYS A 100 -10.42 7.05 -5.75
C LYS A 100 -9.31 7.35 -4.74
N TYR A 101 -8.76 6.30 -4.14
CA TYR A 101 -7.83 6.39 -3.02
C TYR A 101 -6.62 5.48 -3.24
N CYS A 102 -5.45 5.92 -2.76
CA CYS A 102 -4.26 5.10 -2.65
C CYS A 102 -3.55 5.45 -1.34
N ARG A 103 -2.96 4.45 -0.68
CA ARG A 103 -2.10 4.63 0.50
C ARG A 103 -0.74 3.97 0.29
N ALA A 104 0.33 4.74 0.45
CA ALA A 104 1.71 4.30 0.28
C ALA A 104 2.29 3.76 1.61
N PHE A 105 3.11 2.71 1.53
CA PHE A 105 3.70 2.01 2.67
C PHE A 105 5.18 1.73 2.43
N SER A 106 5.95 1.55 3.51
CA SER A 106 7.40 1.31 3.48
C SER A 106 7.85 0.04 2.75
N SER A 107 6.94 -0.87 2.41
CA SER A 107 7.19 -2.02 1.53
C SER A 107 5.86 -2.65 1.08
N GLY A 108 5.91 -3.51 0.07
CA GLY A 108 4.77 -4.37 -0.28
C GLY A 108 4.29 -5.24 0.89
N LEU A 109 5.19 -5.74 1.75
CA LEU A 109 4.79 -6.52 2.93
C LEU A 109 4.17 -5.65 4.04
N ALA A 110 4.54 -4.37 4.14
CA ALA A 110 3.86 -3.43 5.03
C ALA A 110 2.43 -3.17 4.54
N ALA A 111 2.22 -3.01 3.23
CA ALA A 111 0.89 -2.93 2.62
C ALA A 111 0.07 -4.23 2.84
N THR A 112 0.65 -5.42 2.61
CA THR A 112 0.00 -6.71 2.95
C THR A 112 -0.39 -6.77 4.42
N THR A 113 0.50 -6.32 5.32
CA THR A 113 0.25 -6.36 6.77
C THR A 113 -0.87 -5.41 7.17
N ALA A 114 -0.89 -4.17 6.64
CA ALA A 114 -1.98 -3.23 6.87
C ALA A 114 -3.33 -3.81 6.41
N LEU A 115 -3.42 -4.34 5.19
CA LEU A 115 -4.62 -5.03 4.69
C LEU A 115 -5.03 -6.22 5.56
N SER A 116 -4.06 -6.98 6.07
CA SER A 116 -4.34 -8.13 6.93
C SER A 116 -4.86 -7.75 8.33
N ASN A 117 -4.64 -6.52 8.79
CA ASN A 117 -5.19 -6.04 10.06
C ASN A 117 -6.68 -5.67 9.96
N LEU A 118 -7.27 -5.66 8.75
CA LEU A 118 -8.74 -5.62 8.57
C LEU A 118 -9.44 -6.89 9.11
N LEU A 119 -8.68 -7.96 9.34
CA LEU A 119 -9.17 -9.27 9.76
C LEU A 119 -9.08 -9.42 11.28
N VAL A 120 -10.08 -10.08 11.87
CA VAL A 120 -10.14 -10.39 13.30
C VAL A 120 -9.99 -11.90 13.56
N PRO A 121 -9.58 -12.34 14.76
CA PRO A 121 -9.45 -13.75 15.08
C PRO A 121 -10.75 -14.53 14.78
N GLY A 122 -10.64 -15.63 14.05
CA GLY A 122 -11.75 -16.42 13.53
C GLY A 122 -12.14 -16.12 12.08
N ASP A 123 -11.64 -15.03 11.48
CA ASP A 123 -11.84 -14.76 10.05
C ASP A 123 -11.04 -15.72 9.16
N HIS A 124 -11.62 -16.03 8.00
CA HIS A 124 -11.04 -16.91 7.00
C HIS A 124 -10.61 -16.15 5.73
N VAL A 125 -9.43 -16.51 5.22
CA VAL A 125 -8.81 -15.96 4.02
C VAL A 125 -8.54 -17.08 3.02
N ILE A 126 -9.12 -16.97 1.83
CA ILE A 126 -8.72 -17.78 0.68
C ILE A 126 -7.51 -17.09 0.04
N CYS A 127 -6.37 -17.76 -0.09
CA CYS A 127 -5.18 -17.21 -0.74
C CYS A 127 -4.75 -18.11 -1.91
N SER A 128 -4.14 -17.53 -2.94
CA SER A 128 -3.63 -18.33 -4.06
C SER A 128 -2.54 -19.30 -3.59
N ASP A 129 -2.57 -20.53 -4.09
CA ASP A 129 -1.62 -21.58 -3.73
C ASP A 129 -0.18 -21.22 -4.16
N ASP A 130 -0.05 -20.52 -5.28
CA ASP A 130 1.16 -19.83 -5.72
C ASP A 130 0.99 -18.30 -5.53
N VAL A 131 1.78 -17.73 -4.61
CA VAL A 131 1.95 -16.28 -4.39
C VAL A 131 3.38 -16.05 -3.93
N TYR A 132 3.85 -14.79 -4.00
CA TYR A 132 5.14 -14.38 -3.47
C TYR A 132 5.43 -15.00 -2.08
N GLY A 133 6.58 -15.67 -1.96
CA GLY A 133 6.96 -16.40 -0.74
C GLY A 133 7.07 -15.56 0.54
N GLY A 134 7.12 -14.22 0.44
CA GLY A 134 6.96 -13.32 1.58
C GLY A 134 5.52 -13.28 2.10
N THR A 135 4.53 -13.24 1.21
CA THR A 135 3.09 -13.32 1.51
C THR A 135 2.75 -14.66 2.16
N GLN A 136 3.16 -15.78 1.56
CA GLN A 136 3.03 -17.13 2.15
C GLN A 136 3.58 -17.18 3.58
N ARG A 137 4.76 -16.58 3.82
CA ARG A 137 5.43 -16.58 5.12
C ARG A 137 4.72 -15.70 6.15
N LEU A 138 4.28 -14.50 5.77
CA LEU A 138 3.51 -13.58 6.61
C LEU A 138 2.20 -14.25 7.06
N PHE A 139 1.44 -14.81 6.11
CA PHE A 139 0.17 -15.46 6.38
C PHE A 139 0.37 -16.69 7.31
N ARG A 140 1.19 -17.66 6.90
CA ARG A 140 1.33 -18.94 7.61
C ARG A 140 2.12 -18.88 8.93
N ARG A 141 3.11 -17.98 9.08
CA ARG A 141 4.02 -17.99 10.25
C ARG A 141 3.80 -16.86 11.26
N ILE A 142 3.07 -15.82 10.86
CA ILE A 142 2.78 -14.65 11.70
C ILE A 142 1.27 -14.56 11.92
N LEU A 143 0.49 -14.26 10.88
CA LEU A 143 -0.94 -13.95 11.03
C LEU A 143 -1.79 -15.15 11.45
N ALA A 144 -1.44 -16.37 11.02
CA ALA A 144 -2.12 -17.58 11.49
C ALA A 144 -2.01 -17.78 13.03
N LYS A 145 -0.99 -17.21 13.68
CA LYS A 145 -0.87 -17.23 15.16
C LYS A 145 -1.80 -16.21 15.84
N ASN A 146 -2.30 -15.23 15.09
CA ASN A 146 -3.26 -14.23 15.55
C ASN A 146 -4.71 -14.75 15.39
N GLY A 147 -4.90 -16.05 15.13
CA GLY A 147 -6.23 -16.66 14.98
C GLY A 147 -6.89 -16.45 13.62
N ILE A 148 -6.17 -15.96 12.61
CA ILE A 148 -6.68 -15.85 11.23
C ILE A 148 -6.51 -17.19 10.51
N GLU A 149 -7.58 -17.71 9.91
CA GLU A 149 -7.55 -18.95 9.13
C GLU A 149 -7.12 -18.65 7.68
N PHE A 150 -6.15 -19.39 7.15
CA PHE A 150 -5.69 -19.26 5.76
C PHE A 150 -5.84 -20.58 5.01
N GLU A 151 -6.66 -20.60 3.96
CA GLU A 151 -6.77 -21.73 3.02
C GLU A 151 -6.11 -21.38 1.69
N MET A 152 -5.26 -22.30 1.21
CA MET A 152 -4.40 -22.08 0.04
C MET A 152 -4.97 -22.84 -1.15
N VAL A 153 -5.43 -22.10 -2.16
CA VAL A 153 -6.31 -22.59 -3.24
C VAL A 153 -5.72 -22.25 -4.60
N CYS A 154 -5.79 -23.18 -5.56
CA CYS A 154 -5.43 -22.89 -6.95
C CYS A 154 -6.51 -22.00 -7.58
N THR A 155 -6.29 -20.68 -7.52
CA THR A 155 -7.19 -19.60 -7.97
C THR A 155 -7.30 -19.50 -9.48
N SER A 156 -6.37 -20.07 -10.24
CA SER A 156 -6.46 -20.23 -11.71
C SER A 156 -7.66 -21.04 -12.20
N ASN A 157 -8.43 -21.62 -11.28
CA ASN A 157 -9.76 -22.14 -11.53
C ASN A 157 -10.72 -21.51 -10.50
N ALA A 158 -11.58 -20.60 -10.96
CA ALA A 158 -12.52 -19.85 -10.12
C ALA A 158 -13.48 -20.77 -9.31
N ALA A 159 -13.81 -21.95 -9.83
CA ALA A 159 -14.66 -22.91 -9.12
C ALA A 159 -13.99 -23.51 -7.87
N ASN A 160 -12.65 -23.47 -7.77
CA ASN A 160 -11.96 -23.83 -6.53
C ASN A 160 -12.14 -22.76 -5.45
N VAL A 161 -12.13 -21.48 -5.83
CA VAL A 161 -12.39 -20.36 -4.91
C VAL A 161 -13.80 -20.48 -4.34
N GLY A 162 -14.81 -20.69 -5.19
CA GLY A 162 -16.20 -20.88 -4.76
C GLY A 162 -16.40 -22.05 -3.78
N LYS A 163 -15.66 -23.15 -3.94
CA LYS A 163 -15.71 -24.31 -3.03
C LYS A 163 -15.07 -24.05 -1.66
N ALA A 164 -14.09 -23.15 -1.59
CA ALA A 164 -13.39 -22.80 -0.35
C ALA A 164 -14.12 -21.70 0.46
N VAL A 165 -15.21 -21.12 -0.05
CA VAL A 165 -15.99 -20.11 0.67
C VAL A 165 -16.71 -20.73 1.88
N LYS A 166 -16.36 -20.23 3.06
CA LYS A 166 -16.98 -20.51 4.38
C LYS A 166 -17.72 -19.28 4.91
N PRO A 167 -18.68 -19.41 5.84
CA PRO A 167 -19.40 -18.27 6.44
C PRO A 167 -18.51 -17.20 7.10
N ASN A 168 -17.31 -17.58 7.57
CA ASN A 168 -16.31 -16.68 8.15
C ASN A 168 -15.32 -16.10 7.11
N THR A 169 -15.50 -16.35 5.81
CA THR A 169 -14.56 -15.83 4.78
C THR A 169 -14.71 -14.33 4.62
N LYS A 170 -13.62 -13.58 4.84
CA LYS A 170 -13.60 -12.11 4.71
C LYS A 170 -12.69 -11.59 3.61
N MET A 171 -11.78 -12.41 3.09
CA MET A 171 -10.82 -11.98 2.07
C MET A 171 -10.48 -13.11 1.09
N VAL A 172 -10.34 -12.73 -0.18
CA VAL A 172 -9.74 -13.57 -1.23
C VAL A 172 -8.49 -12.87 -1.75
N TRP A 173 -7.31 -13.43 -1.46
CA TRP A 173 -6.01 -12.89 -1.85
C TRP A 173 -5.50 -13.56 -3.13
N ILE A 174 -5.40 -12.78 -4.20
CA ILE A 174 -5.04 -13.26 -5.55
C ILE A 174 -3.73 -12.60 -6.01
N GLU A 175 -2.85 -13.39 -6.62
CA GLU A 175 -1.67 -12.89 -7.35
C GLU A 175 -1.74 -13.44 -8.78
N SER A 176 -1.82 -12.55 -9.79
CA SER A 176 -2.04 -12.93 -11.20
C SER A 176 -1.29 -11.96 -12.12
N PRO A 177 -0.31 -12.43 -12.92
CA PRO A 177 0.30 -13.76 -12.88
C PRO A 177 0.98 -14.03 -11.54
N SER A 178 0.93 -15.27 -11.05
CA SER A 178 1.52 -15.67 -9.77
C SER A 178 3.06 -15.71 -9.80
N ASN A 179 3.69 -15.54 -8.64
CA ASN A 179 5.14 -15.67 -8.47
C ASN A 179 5.51 -16.93 -7.68
N PRO A 180 6.33 -17.86 -8.22
CA PRO A 180 7.10 -17.76 -9.47
C PRO A 180 6.48 -18.45 -10.69
N LEU A 181 5.35 -19.17 -10.55
CA LEU A 181 4.88 -20.11 -11.59
C LEU A 181 4.09 -19.46 -12.72
N LEU A 182 3.86 -18.14 -12.68
CA LEU A 182 3.13 -17.35 -13.68
C LEU A 182 1.73 -17.90 -13.99
N LYS A 183 1.08 -18.53 -13.00
CA LYS A 183 -0.30 -18.97 -13.13
C LYS A 183 -1.18 -17.73 -13.27
N VAL A 184 -2.09 -17.74 -14.24
CA VAL A 184 -3.05 -16.67 -14.44
C VAL A 184 -4.37 -17.07 -13.79
N SER A 185 -4.97 -16.15 -13.05
CA SER A 185 -6.33 -16.28 -12.53
C SER A 185 -7.23 -15.32 -13.29
N ASP A 186 -8.39 -15.79 -13.75
CA ASP A 186 -9.43 -14.91 -14.30
C ASP A 186 -9.99 -14.09 -13.15
N ILE A 187 -9.50 -12.85 -13.06
CA ILE A 187 -9.95 -11.88 -12.07
C ILE A 187 -11.45 -11.70 -12.27
N ALA A 188 -11.93 -11.25 -13.44
CA ALA A 188 -13.35 -10.99 -13.71
C ALA A 188 -14.31 -12.14 -13.37
N GLU A 189 -13.91 -13.40 -13.55
CA GLU A 189 -14.71 -14.56 -13.15
C GLU A 189 -14.77 -14.74 -11.62
N ILE A 190 -13.62 -14.79 -10.94
CA ILE A 190 -13.56 -14.81 -9.46
C ILE A 190 -14.27 -13.57 -8.89
N CYS A 191 -14.27 -12.48 -9.64
CA CYS A 191 -14.76 -11.17 -9.27
C CYS A 191 -16.23 -10.93 -9.57
N LYS A 192 -16.94 -11.92 -10.14
CA LYS A 192 -18.38 -12.07 -9.93
C LYS A 192 -18.72 -12.39 -8.46
N LEU A 193 -17.69 -12.73 -7.65
CA LEU A 193 -17.73 -12.77 -6.19
C LEU A 193 -17.18 -11.47 -5.54
N ARG A 194 -17.08 -10.41 -6.35
CA ARG A 194 -16.78 -8.99 -6.06
C ARG A 194 -15.37 -8.58 -5.72
N PRO A 195 -14.78 -7.76 -6.60
CA PRO A 195 -14.29 -6.43 -6.21
C PRO A 195 -14.59 -5.21 -7.21
N LEU A 196 -13.71 -4.17 -7.44
CA LEU A 196 -13.73 -2.99 -8.42
C LEU A 196 -13.72 -3.17 -10.01
N ALA A 197 -12.57 -2.99 -10.72
CA ALA A 197 -12.49 -2.61 -12.16
C ALA A 197 -12.73 -3.76 -13.15
N LEU A 198 -11.91 -4.82 -13.10
CA LEU A 198 -12.34 -6.18 -13.46
C LEU A 198 -13.21 -6.80 -12.34
N GLY A 199 -13.59 -5.96 -11.39
CA GLY A 199 -13.43 -6.26 -10.00
C GLY A 199 -11.98 -6.28 -9.45
N ALA A 200 -11.49 -5.22 -8.77
CA ALA A 200 -10.34 -5.19 -7.82
C ALA A 200 -10.47 -4.16 -6.63
N ASP A 201 -11.27 -4.43 -5.57
CA ASP A 201 -11.72 -3.58 -4.40
C ASP A 201 -10.53 -3.00 -3.67
N VAL A 202 -9.52 -3.85 -3.57
CA VAL A 202 -8.17 -3.46 -3.30
C VAL A 202 -7.31 -3.98 -4.45
N VAL A 203 -6.52 -3.08 -5.03
CA VAL A 203 -5.29 -3.45 -5.74
C VAL A 203 -4.11 -3.18 -4.80
N MET A 204 -3.17 -4.11 -4.69
CA MET A 204 -1.97 -3.93 -3.88
C MET A 204 -0.72 -4.12 -4.74
N HIS A 205 0.22 -3.18 -4.67
CA HIS A 205 1.49 -3.27 -5.39
C HIS A 205 2.68 -3.30 -4.45
N SER A 206 3.66 -4.14 -4.81
CA SER A 206 5.05 -3.92 -4.41
C SER A 206 5.69 -2.93 -5.38
N ILE A 207 5.57 -1.63 -5.08
CA ILE A 207 6.12 -0.51 -5.89
C ILE A 207 7.59 -0.76 -6.25
N THR A 208 8.33 -1.34 -5.29
CA THR A 208 9.71 -1.87 -5.40
C THR A 208 10.06 -2.54 -6.75
N LYS A 209 9.07 -3.11 -7.45
CA LYS A 209 9.24 -3.79 -8.74
C LYS A 209 9.00 -2.84 -9.91
N TYR A 210 7.97 -3.08 -10.74
CA TYR A 210 7.78 -2.39 -12.01
C TYR A 210 7.40 -0.90 -11.89
N ILE A 211 6.70 -0.49 -10.82
CA ILE A 211 6.28 0.90 -10.63
C ILE A 211 7.49 1.80 -10.39
N ASN A 212 8.41 1.39 -9.51
CA ASN A 212 9.68 2.09 -9.34
C ASN A 212 10.61 1.86 -10.53
N GLY A 213 10.78 0.60 -10.97
CA GLY A 213 11.61 0.21 -12.11
C GLY A 213 13.13 0.26 -11.91
N HIS A 214 13.63 1.04 -10.95
CA HIS A 214 15.06 1.37 -10.81
C HIS A 214 15.82 0.56 -9.73
N SER A 215 15.13 -0.38 -9.05
CA SER A 215 15.72 -1.33 -8.07
C SER A 215 16.40 -0.69 -6.83
N ASP A 216 16.07 0.56 -6.53
CA ASP A 216 16.66 1.41 -5.49
C ASP A 216 15.66 1.85 -4.38
N VAL A 217 14.35 1.75 -4.64
CA VAL A 217 13.28 2.08 -3.67
C VAL A 217 12.57 0.81 -3.18
N LEU A 218 12.52 0.62 -1.86
CA LEU A 218 11.62 -0.35 -1.20
C LEU A 218 10.32 0.36 -0.81
N MET A 219 9.20 -0.02 -1.42
CA MET A 219 7.89 0.59 -1.16
C MET A 219 6.75 -0.35 -1.60
N GLY A 220 5.55 -0.12 -1.08
CA GLY A 220 4.31 -0.71 -1.59
C GLY A 220 3.14 0.26 -1.49
N CYS A 221 2.00 -0.06 -2.10
CA CYS A 221 0.78 0.72 -1.96
C CYS A 221 -0.49 -0.13 -2.01
N VAL A 222 -1.59 0.47 -1.56
CA VAL A 222 -2.94 -0.09 -1.56
C VAL A 222 -3.87 0.92 -2.25
N CYS A 223 -4.48 0.55 -3.37
CA CYS A 223 -5.44 1.36 -4.13
C CYS A 223 -6.88 0.84 -3.93
N THR A 224 -7.87 1.71 -3.73
CA THR A 224 -9.28 1.31 -3.49
C THR A 224 -10.30 2.40 -3.89
N ASN A 225 -11.56 2.01 -4.16
CA ASN A 225 -12.72 2.93 -4.22
C ASN A 225 -13.59 2.90 -2.96
N SER A 226 -13.28 2.02 -2.00
CA SER A 226 -14.03 1.91 -0.75
C SER A 226 -13.51 2.96 0.24
N GLU A 227 -14.37 3.91 0.60
CA GLU A 227 -14.10 4.90 1.65
C GLU A 227 -13.79 4.25 3.00
N GLU A 228 -14.39 3.09 3.29
CA GLU A 228 -14.11 2.37 4.53
C GLU A 228 -12.71 1.77 4.50
N VAL A 229 -12.33 1.10 3.41
CA VAL A 229 -10.96 0.59 3.27
C VAL A 229 -9.95 1.73 3.29
N ASP A 230 -10.24 2.88 2.68
CA ASP A 230 -9.35 4.04 2.75
C ASP A 230 -9.18 4.60 4.17
N LYS A 231 -10.28 4.73 4.93
CA LYS A 231 -10.22 5.13 6.35
C LYS A 231 -9.38 4.15 7.16
N GLN A 232 -9.60 2.85 6.99
CA GLN A 232 -8.84 1.80 7.67
C GLN A 232 -7.37 1.81 7.24
N MET A 233 -7.05 1.97 5.95
CA MET A 233 -5.66 2.02 5.47
C MET A 233 -4.95 3.29 5.95
N THR A 234 -5.61 4.44 5.96
CA THR A 234 -5.11 5.68 6.57
C THR A 234 -4.84 5.46 8.06
N PHE A 235 -5.78 4.80 8.75
CA PHE A 235 -5.64 4.43 10.15
C PHE A 235 -4.45 3.50 10.39
N TYR A 236 -4.27 2.40 9.66
CA TYR A 236 -3.14 1.47 9.87
C TYR A 236 -1.79 2.04 9.41
N GLN A 237 -1.76 2.83 8.32
CA GLN A 237 -0.59 3.60 7.89
C GLN A 237 -0.10 4.53 9.01
N LEU A 238 -1.02 5.09 9.80
CA LEU A 238 -0.73 5.87 11.00
C LEU A 238 -0.40 5.02 12.24
N ALA A 239 -1.25 4.04 12.57
CA ALA A 239 -1.30 3.35 13.86
C ALA A 239 -0.18 2.32 14.03
N LEU A 240 0.27 1.68 12.95
CA LEU A 240 1.52 0.92 12.91
C LEU A 240 2.76 1.81 13.13
N MET A 241 2.56 3.13 13.22
CA MET A 241 3.57 4.15 13.49
C MET A 241 3.06 5.24 14.48
N THR A 242 2.11 4.90 15.39
CA THR A 242 1.45 5.69 16.49
C THR A 242 -0.02 6.17 16.32
N HIS A 243 -0.78 5.96 17.41
CA HIS A 243 -2.25 5.86 17.53
C HIS A 243 -3.09 7.16 17.52
N ALA A 244 -2.68 8.25 16.87
CA ALA A 244 -3.44 9.51 16.92
C ALA A 244 -4.84 9.42 16.27
N SER A 245 -5.04 8.47 15.36
CA SER A 245 -6.24 8.31 14.51
C SER A 245 -7.27 7.28 14.99
N VAL A 246 -7.11 6.67 16.18
CA VAL A 246 -8.03 5.63 16.67
C VAL A 246 -9.37 6.27 17.12
N PRO A 247 -10.53 5.84 16.59
CA PRO A 247 -11.84 6.23 17.11
C PRO A 247 -11.99 5.93 18.61
N LYS A 248 -12.76 6.75 19.33
CA LYS A 248 -12.86 6.66 20.80
C LYS A 248 -13.26 5.26 21.28
N ASP A 249 -14.29 4.69 20.68
CA ASP A 249 -14.86 3.39 21.04
C ASP A 249 -13.86 2.23 20.90
N ASP A 250 -12.88 2.35 19.99
CA ASP A 250 -11.83 1.34 19.79
C ASP A 250 -10.60 1.59 20.66
N ARG A 251 -10.32 2.85 21.03
CA ARG A 251 -9.33 3.17 22.07
C ARG A 251 -9.71 2.54 23.40
N GLU A 252 -10.97 2.65 23.79
CA GLU A 252 -11.48 2.13 25.07
C GLU A 252 -11.36 0.60 25.15
N LYS A 253 -11.70 -0.13 24.08
CA LYS A 253 -11.54 -1.60 24.00
C LYS A 253 -10.07 -2.06 24.12
N LEU A 254 -9.13 -1.26 23.65
CA LEU A 254 -7.69 -1.54 23.68
C LEU A 254 -7.01 -1.07 24.99
N GLY A 255 -7.76 -0.57 25.97
CA GLY A 255 -7.21 -0.03 27.22
C GLY A 255 -6.55 1.35 27.08
N ILE A 256 -6.75 2.03 25.95
CA ILE A 256 -6.19 3.35 25.63
C ILE A 256 -7.16 4.43 26.12
N GLY A 257 -7.32 4.54 27.45
CA GLY A 257 -8.16 5.58 28.04
C GLY A 257 -7.57 7.00 27.90
N ASP A 258 -8.39 8.03 28.11
CA ASP A 258 -7.94 9.43 28.04
C ASP A 258 -6.88 9.78 29.11
N ASN A 259 -6.73 8.95 30.15
CA ASN A 259 -5.68 9.04 31.17
C ASN A 259 -4.39 8.25 30.82
N LEU A 260 -4.29 7.62 29.64
CA LEU A 260 -3.11 6.85 29.24
C LEU A 260 -1.96 7.79 28.82
N ILE A 261 -1.09 8.11 29.75
CA ILE A 261 0.17 8.80 29.47
C ILE A 261 1.13 7.81 28.80
N ARG A 262 1.50 8.08 27.55
CA ARG A 262 2.58 7.39 26.84
C ARG A 262 3.71 8.37 26.57
N LEU A 263 4.88 8.06 27.09
CA LEU A 263 6.09 8.86 26.88
C LEU A 263 6.83 8.34 25.65
N SER A 264 6.98 9.18 24.63
CA SER A 264 7.87 8.90 23.51
C SER A 264 9.29 9.29 23.91
N VAL A 265 9.98 8.38 24.60
CA VAL A 265 11.38 8.55 24.98
C VAL A 265 12.27 8.34 23.75
N GLY A 266 13.11 9.32 23.45
CA GLY A 266 14.14 9.30 22.41
C GLY A 266 15.49 8.83 22.97
N LEU A 267 16.54 9.63 22.77
CA LEU A 267 17.91 9.36 23.24
C LEU A 267 18.27 10.22 24.46
N GLU A 268 17.28 10.57 25.29
CA GLU A 268 17.48 11.36 26.50
C GLU A 268 17.91 10.47 27.69
N ASN A 269 18.58 11.05 28.68
CA ASN A 269 18.91 10.33 29.92
C ASN A 269 17.63 10.08 30.72
N ALA A 270 17.47 8.85 31.25
CA ALA A 270 16.34 8.47 32.08
C ALA A 270 16.20 9.36 33.33
N GLU A 271 17.32 9.85 33.88
CA GLU A 271 17.35 10.72 35.05
C GLU A 271 16.76 12.10 34.75
N ASP A 272 17.04 12.68 33.58
CA ASP A 272 16.48 13.96 33.15
C ASP A 272 14.97 13.84 32.90
N LEU A 273 14.53 12.74 32.27
CA LEU A 273 13.11 12.46 32.03
C LEU A 273 12.32 12.29 33.34
N ILE A 274 12.88 11.57 34.32
CA ILE A 274 12.27 11.43 35.65
C ILE A 274 12.16 12.80 36.32
N LYS A 275 13.23 13.60 36.29
CA LYS A 275 13.26 14.93 36.89
C LYS A 275 12.29 15.91 36.23
N ASP A 276 12.13 15.87 34.91
CA ASP A 276 11.16 16.70 34.19
C ASP A 276 9.71 16.30 34.52
N LEU A 277 9.43 15.01 34.66
CA LEU A 277 8.13 14.52 35.14
C LEU A 277 7.87 14.93 36.60
N GLU A 278 8.87 14.79 37.49
CA GLU A 278 8.78 15.25 38.87
C GLU A 278 8.51 16.76 38.95
N ASN A 279 9.21 17.57 38.16
CA ASN A 279 9.00 19.02 38.09
C ASN A 279 7.59 19.36 37.55
N ALA A 280 7.15 18.70 36.48
CA ALA A 280 5.83 18.94 35.88
C ALA A 280 4.69 18.55 36.85
N LEU A 281 4.83 17.43 37.56
CA LEU A 281 3.84 16.94 38.52
C LEU A 281 3.89 17.68 39.87
N ALA A 282 5.06 18.16 40.31
CA ALA A 282 5.19 18.97 41.53
C ALA A 282 4.45 20.31 41.43
N ASN A 283 4.33 20.88 40.23
CA ASN A 283 3.52 22.06 39.94
C ASN A 283 2.01 21.77 39.90
N TYR A 284 1.61 20.49 39.82
CA TYR A 284 0.22 20.02 39.84
C TYR A 284 -0.27 19.66 41.26
N LYS A 285 0.01 20.53 42.24
CA LYS A 285 -0.66 20.46 43.55
C LYS A 285 -2.04 21.10 43.47
N LYS A 286 -3.06 20.34 43.88
CA LYS A 286 -4.42 20.83 44.19
C LYS A 286 -4.40 21.84 45.33
#